data_AF-A0A537HHR2-F1
#
_entry.id   AF-A0A537HHR2-F1
#
_cell.length_a   1.000
_cell.length_b   1.000
_cell.length_c   1.000
_cell.angle_alpha   90.00
_cell.angle_beta   90.00
_cell.angle_gamma   90.00
#
_symmetry.space_group_name_H-M   'P 1'
#
loop_
_entity.id
_entity.type
_entity.pdbx_description
1 polymer ?
#
loop_
_entity_poly.entity_id
_entity_poly.type
_entity_poly.pdbx_seq_one_letter_code
_entity_poly.pdbx_strand_id
1 'polypeptide(L)'
;MSDADKKKATVEWDQFKKKLSKDIAIVGEYAHIWGTTYNGMIVVESRDLTAFHDFWHRFREQTRWYVPETRTYIAQKEEEHSHD
;
A
#
# COMPACT_ATOMS: atom_id res chain seq x y z
N MET A 1 14.51 12.46 9.74
CA MET A 1 14.45 12.56 8.26
C MET A 1 14.62 14.02 7.87
N SER A 2 15.50 14.32 6.93
CA SER A 2 15.64 15.69 6.42
C SER A 2 14.46 16.05 5.50
N ASP A 3 14.24 17.35 5.24
CA ASP A 3 13.21 17.77 4.29
C ASP A 3 13.54 17.38 2.84
N ALA A 4 14.82 17.19 2.53
CA ALA A 4 15.25 16.63 1.25
C ALA A 4 14.82 15.16 1.10
N ASP A 5 14.95 14.36 2.17
CA ASP A 5 14.52 12.96 2.19
C ASP A 5 13.01 12.83 2.04
N LYS A 6 12.24 13.73 2.68
CA LYS A 6 10.78 13.77 2.54
C LYS A 6 10.37 14.02 1.09
N LYS A 7 10.94 15.05 0.46
CA LYS A 7 10.65 15.37 -0.96
C LYS A 7 11.01 14.21 -1.89
N LYS A 8 12.16 13.58 -1.67
CA LYS A 8 12.60 12.44 -2.45
C LYS A 8 11.63 11.27 -2.30
N ALA A 9 11.21 10.94 -1.08
CA ALA A 9 10.24 9.88 -0.81
C ALA A 9 8.90 10.13 -1.50
N THR A 10 8.40 11.38 -1.51
CA THR A 10 7.18 11.75 -2.24
C THR A 10 7.31 11.51 -3.74
N VAL A 11 8.39 11.96 -4.36
CA VAL A 11 8.62 11.78 -5.81
C VAL A 11 8.75 10.30 -6.17
N GLU A 12 9.50 9.54 -5.37
CA GLU A 12 9.66 8.10 -5.55
C GLU A 12 8.32 7.36 -5.42
N TRP A 13 7.50 7.76 -4.45
CA TRP A 13 6.17 7.19 -4.25
C TRP A 13 5.25 7.44 -5.45
N ASP A 14 5.22 8.67 -5.97
CA ASP A 14 4.44 9.00 -7.16
C ASP A 14 4.90 8.21 -8.40
N GLN A 15 6.21 7.99 -8.54
CA GLN A 15 6.76 7.15 -9.61
C GLN A 15 6.43 5.68 -9.42
N PHE A 16 6.42 5.18 -8.17
CA PHE A 16 6.02 3.82 -7.85
C PHE A 16 4.55 3.57 -8.23
N LYS A 17 3.65 4.49 -7.87
CA LYS A 17 2.21 4.40 -8.21
C LYS A 17 1.96 4.32 -9.72
N LYS A 18 2.74 5.05 -10.53
CA LYS A 18 2.66 4.99 -12.00
C LYS A 18 3.09 3.65 -12.61
N LYS A 19 3.78 2.80 -11.85
CA LYS A 19 4.29 1.49 -12.28
C LYS A 19 3.50 0.33 -11.69
N LEU A 20 2.33 0.60 -11.08
CA LEU A 20 1.44 -0.46 -10.59
C LEU A 20 0.91 -1.26 -11.78
N SER A 21 0.73 -2.57 -11.59
CA SER A 21 0.04 -3.39 -12.58
C SER A 21 -1.45 -3.05 -12.59
N LYS A 22 -2.13 -3.37 -13.68
CA LYS A 22 -3.59 -3.21 -13.81
C LYS A 22 -4.39 -4.07 -12.81
N ASP A 23 -3.76 -5.07 -12.21
CA ASP A 23 -4.36 -6.01 -11.26
C ASP A 23 -4.20 -5.54 -9.79
N ILE A 24 -3.69 -4.32 -9.59
CA ILE A 24 -3.47 -3.67 -8.29
C ILE A 24 -4.02 -2.25 -8.32
N ALA A 25 -4.85 -1.91 -7.34
CA ALA A 25 -5.34 -0.56 -7.12
C ALA A 25 -5.08 -0.13 -5.69
N ILE A 26 -4.43 1.02 -5.48
CA ILE A 26 -4.41 1.67 -4.17
C ILE A 26 -5.72 2.44 -4.04
N VAL A 27 -6.63 1.95 -3.19
CA VAL A 27 -7.97 2.52 -3.02
C VAL A 27 -8.08 3.43 -1.79
N GLY A 28 -7.03 3.49 -0.97
CA GLY A 28 -6.94 4.42 0.15
C GLY A 28 -5.50 4.66 0.59
N GLU A 29 -5.18 5.92 0.89
CA GLU A 29 -3.91 6.36 1.48
C GLU A 29 -4.24 7.21 2.71
N TYR A 30 -3.92 6.69 3.90
CA TYR A 30 -4.24 7.35 5.17
C TYR A 30 -2.95 7.78 5.86
N ALA A 31 -2.79 9.09 6.02
CA ALA A 31 -1.61 9.68 6.65
C ALA A 31 -1.55 9.45 8.17
N HIS A 32 -2.64 8.98 8.80
CA HIS A 32 -2.73 8.66 10.23
C HIS A 32 -3.77 7.56 10.48
N ILE A 33 -3.53 6.71 11.48
CA ILE A 33 -4.49 5.72 11.99
C ILE A 33 -4.58 5.83 13.51
N TRP A 34 -5.67 6.39 14.02
CA TRP A 34 -5.90 6.53 15.46
C TRP A 34 -6.01 5.17 16.16
N GLY A 35 -5.50 5.08 17.39
CA GLY A 35 -5.52 3.85 18.18
C GLY A 35 -4.47 2.80 17.77
N THR A 36 -3.53 3.15 16.89
CA THR A 36 -2.42 2.28 16.49
C THR A 36 -1.07 2.98 16.69
N THR A 37 0.01 2.21 16.72
CA THR A 37 1.38 2.73 16.70
C THR A 37 1.89 3.05 15.29
N TYR A 38 1.09 2.76 14.25
CA TYR A 38 1.49 2.97 12.86
C TYR A 38 1.17 4.38 12.40
N ASN A 39 2.13 4.99 11.70
CA ASN A 39 2.00 6.35 11.22
C ASN A 39 0.97 6.50 10.11
N GLY A 40 0.60 5.44 9.39
CA GLY A 40 -0.35 5.51 8.28
C GLY A 40 -0.74 4.14 7.73
N MET A 41 -1.71 4.12 6.82
CA MET A 41 -2.24 2.92 6.17
C MET A 41 -2.30 3.12 4.66
N ILE A 42 -2.08 2.05 3.91
CA ILE A 42 -2.55 1.94 2.54
C ILE A 42 -3.56 0.81 2.46
N VAL A 43 -4.62 1.01 1.67
CA VAL A 43 -5.58 -0.04 1.32
C VAL A 43 -5.39 -0.34 -0.15
N VAL A 44 -5.15 -1.62 -0.44
CA VAL A 44 -4.86 -2.09 -1.78
C VAL A 44 -5.87 -3.16 -2.13
N GLU A 45 -6.57 -2.96 -3.23
CA GLU A 45 -7.35 -4.01 -3.88
C GLU A 45 -6.45 -4.72 -4.88
N SER A 46 -6.51 -6.04 -4.86
CA SER A 46 -5.78 -6.88 -5.78
C SER A 46 -6.71 -7.91 -6.38
N ARG A 47 -6.50 -8.21 -7.66
CA ARG A 47 -7.26 -9.24 -8.36
C ARG A 47 -7.06 -10.63 -7.75
N ASP A 48 -5.84 -10.93 -7.31
CA ASP A 48 -5.47 -12.22 -6.72
C ASP A 48 -4.24 -12.09 -5.80
N LEU A 49 -3.96 -13.14 -5.04
CA LEU A 49 -2.84 -13.16 -4.09
C LEU A 49 -1.47 -13.06 -4.78
N THR A 50 -1.34 -13.49 -6.03
CA THR A 50 -0.08 -13.43 -6.78
C THR A 50 0.24 -11.98 -7.13
N ALA A 51 -0.73 -11.25 -7.68
CA ALA A 51 -0.60 -9.84 -7.97
C ALA A 51 -0.27 -9.04 -6.69
N PHE A 52 -0.93 -9.36 -5.57
CA PHE A 52 -0.63 -8.75 -4.28
C PHE A 52 0.81 -9.03 -3.83
N HIS A 53 1.28 -10.27 -3.95
CA HIS A 53 2.63 -10.67 -3.56
C HIS A 53 3.70 -9.89 -4.34
N ASP A 54 3.53 -9.76 -5.66
CA ASP A 54 4.44 -9.00 -6.52
C ASP A 54 4.46 -7.50 -6.15
N PHE A 55 3.28 -6.94 -5.88
CA PHE A 55 3.16 -5.58 -5.36
C PHE A 55 3.89 -5.42 -4.03
N TRP A 56 3.68 -6.34 -3.09
CA TRP A 56 4.23 -6.27 -1.74
C TRP A 56 5.76 -6.30 -1.74
N HIS A 57 6.36 -7.16 -2.57
CA HIS A 57 7.81 -7.21 -2.74
C HIS A 57 8.38 -5.87 -3.22
N ARG A 58 7.80 -5.30 -4.29
CA ARG A 58 8.24 -4.03 -4.84
C ARG A 58 8.03 -2.87 -3.88
N PHE A 59 6.90 -2.87 -3.16
CA PHE A 59 6.59 -1.89 -2.13
C PHE A 59 7.65 -1.92 -1.03
N ARG A 60 7.91 -3.09 -0.43
CA ARG A 60 8.91 -3.23 0.63
C ARG A 60 10.31 -2.86 0.17
N GLU A 61 10.70 -3.21 -1.06
CA GLU A 61 11.97 -2.79 -1.63
C GLU A 61 12.09 -1.26 -1.74
N GLN A 62 11.05 -0.60 -2.27
CA GLN A 62 11.01 0.85 -2.42
C GLN A 62 11.03 1.57 -1.06
N THR A 63 10.32 1.03 -0.05
CA THR A 63 10.11 1.71 1.23
C THR A 63 11.07 1.30 2.34
N ARG A 64 11.97 0.33 2.12
CA ARG A 64 12.79 -0.29 3.18
C ARG A 64 13.59 0.69 4.05
N TRP A 65 13.98 1.84 3.49
CA TRP A 65 14.85 2.80 4.17
C TRP A 65 14.10 3.79 5.07
N TYR A 66 12.79 3.94 4.88
CA TYR A 66 11.97 4.94 5.60
C TYR A 66 10.72 4.36 6.27
N VAL A 67 10.33 3.12 5.94
CA VAL A 67 9.24 2.38 6.61
C VAL A 67 9.85 1.20 7.37
N PRO A 68 10.21 1.38 8.66
CA PRO A 68 10.92 0.38 9.44
C PRO A 68 10.04 -0.84 9.75
N GLU A 69 8.75 -0.60 10.00
CA GLU A 69 7.80 -1.62 10.38
C GLU A 69 6.52 -1.49 9.55
N THR A 70 5.95 -2.63 9.17
CA THR A 70 4.67 -2.73 8.48
C THR A 70 3.88 -3.88 9.06
N ARG A 71 2.56 -3.69 9.21
CA ARG A 71 1.63 -4.77 9.49
C ARG A 71 0.67 -4.95 8.33
N THR A 72 0.56 -6.19 7.86
CA THR A 72 -0.24 -6.54 6.69
C THR A 72 -1.44 -7.35 7.14
N TYR A 73 -2.63 -6.92 6.72
CA TYR A 73 -3.86 -7.68 6.85
C TYR A 73 -4.34 -8.02 5.44
N ILE A 74 -4.63 -9.31 5.20
CA ILE A 74 -5.18 -9.78 3.93
C ILE A 74 -6.61 -10.22 4.22
N ALA A 75 -7.56 -9.64 3.49
CA ALA A 75 -8.96 -9.97 3.58
C ALA A 75 -9.51 -10.20 2.16
N GLN A 76 -10.47 -11.12 2.06
CA GLN A 76 -11.23 -11.33 0.84
C GLN A 76 -12.61 -10.67 1.02
N LYS A 77 -13.01 -9.85 0.05
CA LYS A 77 -14.33 -9.24 0.05
C LYS A 77 -15.37 -10.33 -0.21
N GLU A 78 -16.41 -10.41 0.63
CA GLU A 78 -17.59 -11.21 0.32
C GLU A 78 -18.35 -10.51 -0.82
N GLU A 79 -18.68 -11.25 -1.87
CA GLU A 79 -19.64 -10.77 -2.85
C GLU A 79 -21.02 -10.84 -2.20
N GLU A 80 -21.72 -9.70 -2.08
CA GLU A 80 -23.13 -9.71 -1.69
C GLU A 80 -23.90 -10.47 -2.77
N HIS A 81 -24.21 -11.73 -2.52
CA HIS A 81 -25.27 -12.43 -3.25
C HIS A 81 -26.59 -11.79 -2.84
N SER A 82 -27.00 -10.74 -3.57
CA SER A 82 -28.39 -10.31 -3.61
C SER A 82 -29.22 -11.53 -4.02
N HIS A 83 -29.90 -12.13 -3.04
CA HIS A 83 -30.93 -13.12 -3.30
C HIS A 83 -32.10 -12.35 -3.92
N ASP A 84 -32.18 -12.39 -5.25
CA ASP A 84 -33.41 -12.12 -5.99
C ASP A 84 -34.38 -13.30 -5.86
#